data_AF-A0A7K0UAX5-F1
#
_entry.id   AF-A0A7K0UAX5-F1
#
_cell.length_a   1.000
_cell.length_b   1.000
_cell.length_c   1.000
_cell.angle_alpha   90.00
_cell.angle_beta   90.00
_cell.angle_gamma   90.00
#
_symmetry.space_group_name_H-M   'P 1'
#
loop_
_entity.id
_entity.type
_entity.pdbx_description
1 polymer ?
#
loop_
_entity_poly.entity_id
_entity_poly.type
_entity_poly.pdbx_seq_one_letter_code
_entity_poly.pdbx_strand_id
1 'polypeptide(L)'
;MSSQFSLRTRRNEFGQRRGLFTGFDHWLSGAVIGLLGLGVALVYASTRQWFASNGLDPQYYLKRHIVNIIIGLLLAFGTTLIDYRLLRAYTPIVWGVGVIGLIIVLIPALGSTVNGARAWISLPGGFQIQPAELAKISIIVGIAMILAEKNDHNSYPSNTDVMKA
;
A
#
# COMPACT_ATOMS: atom_id res chain seq x y z
N MET A 1 21.28 -0.65 60.55
CA MET A 1 22.11 -0.15 59.44
C MET A 1 21.88 -1.06 58.24
N SER A 2 20.80 -0.77 57.50
CA SER A 2 20.27 -1.60 56.41
C SER A 2 20.34 -0.79 55.11
N SER A 3 21.25 -1.16 54.22
CA SER A 3 21.29 -0.63 52.86
C SER A 3 21.19 -1.82 51.91
N GLN A 4 19.94 -2.24 51.67
CA GLN A 4 19.59 -3.16 50.60
C GLN A 4 19.61 -2.35 49.30
N PHE A 5 20.73 -2.38 48.59
CA PHE A 5 20.85 -1.81 47.25
C PHE A 5 20.20 -2.79 46.27
N SER A 6 18.87 -2.72 46.15
CA SER A 6 18.12 -3.51 45.18
C SER A 6 18.44 -3.00 43.76
N LEU A 7 19.39 -3.67 43.09
CA LEU A 7 19.63 -3.47 41.67
C LEU A 7 18.36 -3.82 40.91
N ARG A 8 17.66 -2.78 40.44
CA ARG A 8 16.58 -2.88 39.46
C ARG A 8 17.10 -3.69 38.27
N THR A 9 16.66 -4.92 38.18
CA THR A 9 16.84 -5.79 37.03
C THR A 9 16.29 -5.04 35.83
N ARG A 10 17.18 -4.65 34.89
CA ARG A 10 16.75 -4.18 33.56
C ARG A 10 15.92 -5.31 32.97
N ARG A 11 14.61 -5.11 32.92
CA ARG A 11 13.68 -5.99 32.23
C ARG A 11 14.04 -5.92 30.76
N ASN A 12 14.76 -6.92 30.28
CA ASN A 12 14.97 -7.16 28.86
C ASN A 12 13.58 -7.30 28.24
N GLU A 13 13.15 -6.28 27.51
CA GLU A 13 11.98 -6.36 26.64
C GLU A 13 12.37 -7.23 25.45
N PHE A 14 12.30 -8.54 25.69
CA PHE A 14 12.44 -9.55 24.66
C PHE A 14 11.50 -9.19 23.51
N GLY A 15 12.11 -9.00 22.35
CA GLY A 15 11.43 -8.70 21.10
C GLY A 15 10.22 -9.59 20.94
N GLN A 16 9.05 -8.96 21.05
CA GLN A 16 7.79 -9.58 20.73
C GLN A 16 7.81 -9.82 19.22
N ARG A 17 8.36 -10.96 18.79
CA ARG A 17 8.19 -11.50 17.46
C ARG A 17 6.71 -11.82 17.30
N ARG A 18 5.90 -10.78 17.03
CA ARG A 18 4.55 -10.94 16.52
C ARG A 18 4.71 -11.79 15.27
N GLY A 19 4.21 -13.02 15.28
CA GLY A 19 4.24 -13.87 14.10
C GLY A 19 3.56 -13.15 12.94
N LEU A 20 3.98 -13.44 11.71
CA LEU A 20 3.51 -12.79 10.47
C LEU A 20 1.97 -12.77 10.31
N PHE A 21 1.26 -13.65 11.04
CA PHE A 21 -0.19 -13.78 11.03
C PHE A 21 -0.88 -13.26 12.30
N THR A 22 -0.13 -12.78 13.30
CA THR A 22 -0.70 -12.30 14.57
C THR A 22 -1.11 -10.84 14.40
N GLY A 23 -2.41 -10.63 14.13
CA GLY A 23 -3.00 -9.31 13.87
C GLY A 23 -3.72 -9.20 12.52
N PHE A 24 -3.91 -10.30 11.80
CA PHE A 24 -4.67 -10.29 10.55
C PHE A 24 -6.15 -10.00 10.82
N ASP A 25 -6.70 -8.96 10.21
CA ASP A 25 -8.13 -8.66 10.29
C ASP A 25 -8.88 -9.60 9.33
N HIS A 26 -9.43 -10.67 9.91
CA HIS A 26 -10.18 -11.68 9.15
C HIS A 26 -11.46 -11.11 8.51
N TRP A 27 -12.05 -10.06 9.08
CA TRP A 27 -13.25 -9.44 8.54
C TRP A 27 -12.92 -8.64 7.27
N LEU A 28 -11.88 -7.80 7.35
CA LEU A 28 -11.38 -7.08 6.19
C LEU A 28 -10.93 -8.04 5.08
N SER A 29 -10.22 -9.10 5.46
CA SER A 29 -9.72 -10.11 4.50
C SER A 29 -10.86 -10.85 3.82
N GLY A 30 -11.90 -11.24 4.58
CA GLY A 30 -13.10 -11.85 4.05
C GLY A 30 -13.84 -10.94 3.08
N ALA A 31 -13.97 -9.65 3.41
CA ALA A 31 -14.57 -8.65 2.53
C ALA A 31 -13.79 -8.49 1.22
N VAL A 32 -12.45 -8.44 1.28
CA VAL A 32 -11.59 -8.37 0.08
C VAL A 32 -11.77 -9.59 -0.81
N ILE A 33 -11.74 -10.81 -0.24
CA ILE A 33 -11.93 -12.05 -1.01
C ILE A 33 -13.32 -12.08 -1.65
N GLY A 34 -14.35 -11.67 -0.91
CA GLY A 34 -15.72 -11.57 -1.42
C GLY A 34 -15.82 -10.61 -2.60
N LEU A 35 -15.23 -9.41 -2.49
CA LEU A 35 -15.20 -8.41 -3.57
C LEU A 35 -14.43 -8.91 -4.80
N LEU A 36 -13.31 -9.61 -4.61
CA LEU A 36 -12.54 -10.20 -5.72
C LEU A 36 -13.36 -11.27 -6.45
N GLY A 37 -14.04 -12.16 -5.72
CA GLY A 37 -14.92 -13.18 -6.31
C GLY A 37 -16.09 -12.57 -7.08
N LEU A 38 -16.74 -11.54 -6.51
CA LEU A 38 -17.81 -10.81 -7.17
C LEU A 38 -17.31 -10.10 -8.44
N GLY A 39 -16.12 -9.48 -8.38
CA GLY A 39 -15.47 -8.85 -9.53
C GLY A 39 -15.22 -9.82 -10.68
N VAL A 40 -14.68 -11.01 -10.39
CA VAL A 40 -14.48 -12.09 -11.38
C VAL A 40 -15.81 -12.50 -12.02
N ALA A 41 -16.86 -12.68 -11.22
CA ALA A 41 -18.19 -13.04 -11.73
C ALA A 41 -18.77 -11.95 -12.65
N LEU A 42 -18.63 -10.67 -12.28
CA LEU A 42 -19.10 -9.53 -13.07
C LEU A 42 -18.34 -9.37 -14.39
N VAL A 43 -17.01 -9.55 -14.38
CA VAL A 43 -16.20 -9.54 -15.59
C VAL A 43 -16.64 -10.65 -16.53
N TYR A 44 -16.78 -11.88 -16.00
CA TYR A 44 -17.25 -13.00 -16.81
C TYR A 44 -18.63 -12.76 -17.42
N ALA A 45 -19.59 -12.28 -16.63
CA ALA A 45 -20.96 -12.04 -17.08
C ALA A 45 -21.04 -10.93 -18.15
N SER A 46 -20.26 -9.86 -18.00
CA SER A 46 -20.31 -8.70 -18.90
C SER A 46 -19.54 -8.90 -20.21
N THR A 47 -18.41 -9.61 -20.20
CA THR A 47 -17.57 -9.71 -21.40
C THR A 47 -17.86 -10.94 -22.25
N ARG A 48 -18.36 -12.03 -21.68
CA ARG A 48 -18.53 -13.30 -22.40
C ARG A 48 -19.47 -13.16 -23.60
N GLN A 49 -20.63 -12.55 -23.41
CA GLN A 49 -21.65 -12.45 -24.46
C GLN A 49 -21.16 -11.59 -25.63
N TRP A 50 -20.51 -10.46 -25.31
CA TRP A 50 -19.98 -9.54 -26.31
C TRP A 50 -18.84 -10.17 -27.15
N PHE A 51 -17.94 -10.92 -26.53
CA PHE A 51 -16.84 -11.57 -27.27
C PHE A 51 -17.32 -12.76 -28.12
N ALA A 52 -18.25 -13.55 -27.58
CA ALA A 52 -18.86 -14.67 -28.31
C ALA A 52 -19.60 -14.19 -29.57
N SER A 53 -20.28 -13.03 -29.51
CA SER A 53 -20.93 -12.43 -30.68
C SER A 53 -19.97 -11.81 -31.70
N ASN A 54 -18.72 -11.53 -31.32
CA ASN A 54 -17.70 -10.93 -32.18
C ASN A 54 -16.66 -11.95 -32.69
N GLY A 55 -16.82 -13.25 -32.42
CA GLY A 55 -15.91 -14.31 -32.87
C GLY A 55 -14.51 -14.26 -32.21
N LEU A 56 -14.37 -13.54 -31.10
CA LEU A 56 -13.12 -13.40 -30.34
C LEU A 56 -13.13 -14.32 -29.11
N ASP A 57 -11.97 -14.59 -28.49
CA ASP A 57 -11.87 -15.43 -27.27
C ASP A 57 -12.75 -14.85 -26.14
N PRO A 58 -13.86 -15.52 -25.75
CA PRO A 58 -14.77 -15.04 -24.70
C PRO A 58 -14.13 -14.89 -23.33
N GLN A 59 -12.96 -15.49 -23.14
CA GLN A 59 -12.25 -15.51 -21.86
C GLN A 59 -11.10 -14.51 -21.80
N TYR A 60 -10.85 -13.71 -22.83
CA TYR A 60 -9.70 -12.80 -22.87
C TYR A 60 -9.63 -11.87 -21.65
N TYR A 61 -10.71 -11.13 -21.37
CA TYR A 61 -10.77 -10.22 -20.22
C TYR A 61 -10.80 -10.95 -18.88
N LEU A 62 -11.42 -12.14 -18.82
CA LEU A 62 -11.41 -12.97 -17.62
C LEU A 62 -9.98 -13.39 -17.26
N LYS A 63 -9.22 -13.93 -18.23
CA LYS A 63 -7.82 -14.34 -18.04
C LYS A 63 -6.97 -13.17 -17.55
N ARG A 64 -7.10 -12.00 -18.19
CA ARG A 64 -6.38 -10.78 -17.79
C ARG A 64 -6.77 -10.30 -16.38
N HIS A 65 -8.05 -10.39 -16.02
CA HIS A 65 -8.51 -10.02 -14.69
C HIS A 65 -7.93 -10.95 -13.61
N ILE A 66 -7.93 -12.27 -13.85
CA ILE A 66 -7.33 -13.25 -12.93
C ILE A 66 -5.83 -13.01 -12.76
N VAL A 67 -5.10 -12.75 -13.85
CA VAL A 67 -3.66 -12.41 -13.79
C VAL A 67 -3.43 -11.16 -12.93
N ASN A 68 -4.24 -10.11 -13.11
CA ASN A 68 -4.14 -8.89 -12.30
C ASN A 68 -4.45 -9.15 -10.81
N ILE A 69 -5.41 -10.02 -10.51
CA ILE A 69 -5.71 -10.42 -9.12
C ILE A 69 -4.51 -11.14 -8.50
N ILE A 70 -3.89 -12.09 -9.22
CA ILE A 70 -2.71 -12.82 -8.74
C ILE A 70 -1.56 -11.85 -8.47
N ILE A 71 -1.27 -10.94 -9.41
CA ILE A 71 -0.23 -9.91 -9.23
C ILE A 71 -0.56 -9.04 -8.01
N GLY A 72 -1.80 -8.58 -7.87
CA GLY A 72 -2.24 -7.79 -6.72
C GLY A 72 -2.07 -8.50 -5.39
N LEU A 73 -2.42 -9.79 -5.30
CA LEU A 73 -2.23 -10.61 -4.11
C LEU A 73 -0.75 -10.80 -3.76
N LEU A 74 0.11 -11.02 -4.77
CA LEU A 74 1.56 -11.10 -4.57
C LEU A 74 2.14 -9.78 -4.07
N LEU A 75 1.70 -8.64 -4.62
CA LEU A 75 2.12 -7.31 -4.16
C LEU A 75 1.62 -7.02 -2.73
N ALA A 76 0.38 -7.39 -2.41
CA ALA A 76 -0.17 -7.25 -1.08
C ALA A 76 0.61 -8.09 -0.07
N PHE A 77 0.86 -9.36 -0.38
CA PHE A 77 1.68 -10.25 0.45
C PHE A 77 3.11 -9.72 0.60
N GLY A 78 3.76 -9.29 -0.49
CA GLY A 78 5.09 -8.70 -0.46
C GLY A 78 5.17 -7.47 0.44
N THR A 79 4.12 -6.65 0.46
CA THR A 79 4.03 -5.48 1.34
C THR A 79 3.98 -5.86 2.82
N THR A 80 3.35 -6.98 3.18
CA THR A 80 3.33 -7.47 4.58
C THR A 80 4.71 -7.88 5.09
N LEU A 81 5.64 -8.20 4.19
CA LEU A 81 7.02 -8.57 4.53
C LEU A 81 7.92 -7.35 4.75
N ILE A 82 7.50 -6.16 4.31
CA ILE A 82 8.30 -4.92 4.41
C ILE A 82 8.09 -4.30 5.81
N ASP A 83 9.18 -4.08 6.54
CA ASP A 83 9.14 -3.37 7.82
C ASP A 83 8.66 -1.92 7.61
N TYR A 84 7.72 -1.47 8.43
CA TYR A 84 7.23 -0.09 8.45
C TYR A 84 8.35 0.95 8.62
N ARG A 85 9.47 0.57 9.25
CA ARG A 85 10.67 1.42 9.39
C ARG A 85 11.36 1.67 8.04
N LEU A 86 11.45 0.63 7.21
CA LEU A 86 11.96 0.75 5.84
C LEU A 86 11.01 1.64 5.03
N LEU A 87 9.69 1.45 5.18
CA LEU A 87 8.71 2.27 4.47
C LEU A 87 8.90 3.76 4.77
N ARG A 88 9.14 4.13 6.04
CA ARG A 88 9.47 5.50 6.46
C ARG A 88 10.74 6.02 5.74
N ALA A 89 11.82 5.25 5.75
CA ALA A 89 13.09 5.64 5.15
C ALA A 89 13.01 5.81 3.62
N TYR A 90 12.23 4.98 2.92
CA TYR A 90 12.08 5.04 1.47
C TYR A 90 11.00 6.01 1.00
N THR A 91 10.16 6.55 1.89
CA THR A 91 9.04 7.42 1.50
C THR A 91 9.45 8.60 0.60
N PRO A 92 10.55 9.34 0.86
CA PRO A 92 10.99 10.42 -0.03
C PRO A 92 11.35 9.92 -1.44
N ILE A 93 11.90 8.71 -1.54
CA ILE A 93 12.27 8.08 -2.82
C ILE A 93 11.00 7.68 -3.57
N VAL A 94 10.05 7.00 -2.91
CA VAL A 94 8.77 6.61 -3.54
C VAL A 94 8.01 7.84 -4.00
N TRP A 95 8.02 8.93 -3.21
CA TRP A 95 7.44 10.21 -3.59
C TRP A 95 8.11 10.81 -4.83
N GLY A 96 9.44 10.87 -4.86
CA GLY A 96 10.20 11.36 -6.01
C GLY A 96 9.91 10.56 -7.27
N VAL A 97 9.89 9.22 -7.17
CA VAL A 97 9.52 8.33 -8.28
C VAL A 97 8.08 8.57 -8.74
N GLY A 98 7.15 8.78 -7.82
CA GLY A 98 5.76 9.10 -8.14
C GLY A 98 5.61 10.41 -8.91
N VAL A 99 6.29 11.48 -8.45
CA VAL A 99 6.29 12.79 -9.13
C VAL A 99 6.95 12.69 -10.50
N ILE A 100 8.11 12.04 -10.60
CA ILE A 100 8.79 11.82 -11.88
C ILE A 100 7.88 11.03 -12.83
N GLY A 101 7.21 9.99 -12.34
CA GLY A 101 6.26 9.22 -13.14
C GLY A 101 5.08 10.05 -13.64
N LEU A 102 4.54 10.95 -12.82
CA LEU A 102 3.50 11.90 -13.24
C LEU A 102 3.98 12.87 -14.32
N ILE A 103 5.26 13.28 -14.29
CA ILE A 103 5.85 14.09 -15.35
C ILE A 103 6.03 13.25 -16.63
N ILE A 104 6.53 12.03 -16.51
CA ILE A 104 6.76 11.12 -17.63
C ILE A 104 5.47 10.83 -18.40
N VAL A 105 4.35 10.65 -17.71
CA VAL A 105 3.06 10.34 -18.37
C VAL A 105 2.55 11.46 -19.28
N LEU A 106 3.05 12.69 -19.11
CA LEU A 106 2.71 13.81 -19.99
C LEU A 106 3.44 13.76 -21.34
N ILE A 107 4.58 13.05 -21.39
CA ILE A 107 5.38 12.90 -22.59
C ILE A 107 4.58 12.07 -23.62
N PRO A 108 4.24 12.62 -24.80
CA PRO A 108 3.38 11.95 -25.78
C PRO A 108 3.90 10.57 -26.25
N ALA A 109 5.21 10.36 -26.21
CA ALA A 109 5.85 9.11 -26.62
C ALA A 109 5.73 7.98 -25.57
N LEU A 110 5.47 8.32 -24.30
CA LEU A 110 5.48 7.36 -23.18
C LEU A 110 4.10 7.24 -22.50
N GLY A 111 3.31 8.31 -22.51
CA GLY A 111 1.94 8.34 -21.99
C GLY A 111 0.92 7.84 -23.00
N SER A 112 0.09 6.89 -22.60
CA SER A 112 -1.07 6.44 -23.35
C SER A 112 -2.28 7.35 -23.08
N THR A 113 -2.91 7.81 -24.16
CA THR A 113 -4.17 8.55 -24.11
C THR A 113 -5.34 7.56 -24.01
N VAL A 114 -6.01 7.53 -22.86
CA VAL A 114 -7.22 6.74 -22.64
C VAL A 114 -8.36 7.71 -22.33
N ASN A 115 -9.47 7.63 -23.06
CA ASN A 115 -10.63 8.53 -22.91
C ASN A 115 -10.27 10.03 -22.96
N GLY A 116 -9.30 10.41 -23.78
CA GLY A 116 -8.86 11.81 -23.93
C GLY A 116 -7.86 12.32 -22.86
N ALA A 117 -7.53 11.51 -21.85
CA ALA A 117 -6.58 11.86 -20.80
C ALA A 117 -5.29 11.01 -20.88
N ARG A 118 -4.14 11.63 -20.57
CA ARG A 118 -2.85 10.93 -20.43
C ARG A 118 -2.57 10.65 -18.97
N ALA A 119 -2.85 9.43 -18.54
CA ALA A 119 -2.65 9.00 -17.15
C ALA A 119 -1.96 7.65 -17.02
N TRP A 120 -1.75 6.94 -18.14
CA TRP A 120 -1.27 5.57 -18.16
C TRP A 120 0.04 5.48 -18.92
N ILE A 121 0.99 4.72 -18.38
CA ILE A 121 2.20 4.31 -19.10
C ILE A 121 1.99 2.88 -19.56
N SER A 122 1.94 2.66 -20.87
CA SER A 122 1.78 1.33 -21.45
C SER A 122 3.08 0.55 -21.36
N LEU A 123 2.97 -0.68 -20.87
CA LEU A 123 4.06 -1.64 -20.79
C LEU A 123 3.89 -2.77 -21.81
N PRO A 124 4.98 -3.48 -22.15
CA PRO A 124 4.90 -4.70 -22.95
C PRO A 124 3.91 -5.72 -22.35
N GLY A 125 3.29 -6.54 -23.19
CA GLY A 125 2.33 -7.56 -22.74
C GLY A 125 0.94 -7.03 -22.37
N GLY A 126 0.62 -5.79 -22.73
CA GLY A 126 -0.70 -5.18 -22.49
C GLY A 126 -0.91 -4.71 -21.05
N PHE A 127 0.14 -4.68 -20.22
CA PHE A 127 0.09 -4.07 -18.90
C PHE A 127 0.14 -2.55 -19.00
N GLN A 128 -0.41 -1.89 -18.00
CA GLN A 128 -0.35 -0.44 -17.89
C GLN A 128 -0.09 -0.09 -16.44
N ILE A 129 0.80 0.86 -16.21
CA ILE A 129 1.08 1.41 -14.88
C ILE A 129 0.55 2.83 -14.84
N GLN A 130 -0.13 3.16 -13.75
CA GLN A 130 -0.57 4.51 -13.47
C GLN A 130 0.33 5.12 -12.38
N PRO A 131 1.18 6.10 -12.73
CA PRO A 131 2.07 6.76 -11.76
C PRO A 131 1.32 7.37 -10.56
N ALA A 132 0.07 7.80 -10.78
CA ALA A 132 -0.76 8.38 -9.73
C ALA A 132 -1.05 7.40 -8.56
N GLU A 133 -1.03 6.09 -8.81
CA GLU A 133 -1.20 5.08 -7.75
C GLU A 133 -0.03 5.10 -6.76
N LEU A 134 1.20 5.20 -7.26
CA LEU A 134 2.41 5.34 -6.42
C LEU A 134 2.45 6.70 -5.70
N ALA A 135 2.05 7.77 -6.40
CA ALA A 135 1.99 9.11 -5.82
C ALA A 135 1.03 9.17 -4.63
N LYS A 136 -0.16 8.56 -4.72
CA LYS A 136 -1.14 8.49 -3.62
C LYS A 136 -0.54 7.86 -2.36
N ILE A 137 0.09 6.69 -2.48
CA ILE A 137 0.70 5.99 -1.33
C ILE A 137 1.78 6.87 -0.70
N SER A 138 2.64 7.47 -1.52
CA SER A 138 3.73 8.33 -1.06
C SER A 138 3.24 9.55 -0.29
N ILE A 139 2.16 10.18 -0.76
CA ILE A 139 1.55 11.34 -0.10
C ILE A 139 0.94 10.93 1.24
N ILE A 140 0.21 9.81 1.30
CA ILE A 140 -0.40 9.31 2.54
C ILE A 140 0.69 9.06 3.59
N VAL A 141 1.75 8.33 3.23
CA VAL A 141 2.86 8.05 4.17
C VAL A 141 3.63 9.33 4.50
N GLY A 142 3.88 10.20 3.51
CA GLY A 142 4.52 11.51 3.67
C GLY A 142 3.84 12.38 4.73
N ILE A 143 2.52 12.55 4.59
CA ILE A 143 1.71 13.33 5.52
C ILE A 143 1.69 12.65 6.91
N ALA A 144 1.55 11.33 6.96
CA ALA A 144 1.56 10.60 8.22
C ALA A 144 2.87 10.79 9.00
N MET A 145 4.02 10.82 8.31
CA MET A 145 5.32 11.10 8.94
C MET A 145 5.40 12.52 9.49
N ILE A 146 5.02 13.53 8.70
CA ILE A 146 5.06 14.94 9.10
C ILE A 146 4.17 15.17 10.33
N LEU A 147 2.99 14.54 10.36
CA LEU A 147 2.07 14.66 11.48
C LEU A 147 2.55 13.91 12.73
N ALA A 148 3.18 12.74 12.56
CA ALA A 148 3.76 12.00 13.68
C ALA A 148 4.89 12.77 14.36
N GLU A 149 5.79 13.41 13.59
CA GLU A 149 6.90 14.21 14.12
C GLU A 149 6.41 15.42 14.95
N LYS A 150 5.33 16.07 14.50
CA LYS A 150 4.73 17.21 15.22
C LYS A 150 4.16 16.83 16.59
N ASN A 151 3.64 15.62 16.75
CA ASN A 151 3.10 15.16 18.02
C ASN A 151 4.20 14.92 19.06
N ASP A 152 5.36 14.42 18.64
CA ASP A 152 6.50 14.20 19.55
C ASP A 152 7.06 15.54 20.07
N HIS A 153 7.01 16.60 19.27
CA HIS A 153 7.46 17.95 19.65
C HIS A 153 6.49 18.73 20.56
N ASN A 154 5.23 18.30 20.70
CA ASN A 154 4.23 18.96 21.55
C ASN A 154 4.24 18.45 23.01
N SER A 155 5.31 17.78 23.43
CA SER A 155 5.59 17.49 24.84
C SER A 155 6.11 18.76 25.55
N TYR A 156 5.32 19.82 25.57
CA TYR A 156 5.57 20.94 26.49
C TYR A 156 5.41 20.43 27.92
N PRO A 157 6.29 20.82 28.87
CA PRO A 157 6.13 20.43 30.27
C PRO A 157 4.73 20.86 30.73
N SER A 158 3.92 19.88 31.08
CA SER A 158 2.56 20.12 31.57
C SER A 158 2.67 20.79 32.94
N ASN A 159 1.69 21.60 33.34
CA ASN A 159 1.68 22.27 34.65
C ASN A 159 1.84 21.31 35.84
N THR A 160 1.64 20.01 35.62
CA THR A 160 1.94 18.95 36.60
C THR A 160 3.44 18.71 36.87
N ASP A 161 4.34 19.12 35.96
CA ASP A 161 5.79 18.98 36.13
C ASP A 161 6.36 20.13 36.97
N VAL A 162 5.79 21.33 36.87
CA VAL A 162 6.17 22.47 37.73
C VAL A 162 5.64 22.36 39.15
N MET A 163 4.60 21.56 39.40
CA MET A 163 4.11 21.29 40.77
C MET A 163 4.86 20.18 41.50
N LYS A 164 5.74 19.44 40.79
CA LYS A 164 6.56 18.37 41.37
C LYS A 164 8.01 18.78 41.62
N ALA A 165 8.36 20.03 41.34
CA ALA A 165 9.69 20.62 41.54
C ALA A 165 9.76 21.43 42.84
#